data_AF-A0A8J5CJJ8-F1
#
_entry.id   AF-A0A8J5CJJ8-F1
#
_cell.length_a   1.000
_cell.length_b   1.000
_cell.length_c   1.000
_cell.angle_alpha   90.00
_cell.angle_beta   90.00
_cell.angle_gamma   90.00
#
_symmetry.space_group_name_H-M   'P 1'
#
loop_
_entity.id
_entity.type
_entity.pdbx_description
1 polymer ?
#
loop_
_entity_poly.entity_id
_entity_poly.type
_entity_poly.pdbx_seq_one_letter_code
_entity_poly.pdbx_strand_id
1 'polypeptide(L)'
;MQLAPLQPLQHRRDVAGLCVTYKILKQGAPHLATLRQPWATPHSYSTRDAHKRDQQLIVPFARTATFFRSFLPRYSRLWNRVVRQTDMHQAATLHIFKCAVNAWLMPSRHN
;
A
#
# COMPACT_ATOMS: atom_id res chain seq x y z
N MET A 1 -9.00 -8.47 31.94
CA MET A 1 -8.58 -8.91 30.59
C MET A 1 -9.41 -8.16 29.56
N GLN A 2 -8.84 -7.18 28.87
CA GLN A 2 -9.54 -6.46 27.79
C GLN A 2 -9.42 -7.27 26.49
N LEU A 3 -10.55 -7.78 26.00
CA LEU A 3 -10.64 -8.34 24.66
C LEU A 3 -10.43 -7.21 23.67
N ALA A 4 -9.28 -7.20 22.97
CA ALA A 4 -9.06 -6.28 21.88
C ALA A 4 -10.20 -6.44 20.86
N PRO A 5 -10.88 -5.36 20.44
CA PRO A 5 -11.98 -5.46 19.49
C PRO A 5 -11.46 -6.15 18.22
N LEU A 6 -12.15 -7.20 17.79
CA LEU A 6 -11.80 -7.95 16.59
C LEU A 6 -11.75 -6.99 15.41
N GLN A 7 -10.55 -6.77 14.86
CA GLN A 7 -10.39 -5.91 13.70
C GLN A 7 -11.26 -6.44 12.55
N PRO A 8 -11.97 -5.57 11.82
CA PRO A 8 -12.78 -5.99 10.69
C PRO A 8 -11.96 -6.83 9.70
N LEU A 9 -12.57 -7.87 9.11
CA LEU A 9 -11.88 -8.72 8.12
C LEU A 9 -11.23 -7.89 7.00
N GLN A 10 -11.88 -6.80 6.61
CA GLN A 10 -11.37 -5.90 5.59
C GLN A 10 -10.08 -5.18 6.03
N HIS A 11 -10.01 -4.72 7.28
CA HIS A 11 -8.80 -4.12 7.85
C HIS A 11 -7.61 -5.07 7.77
N ARG A 12 -7.80 -6.32 8.22
CA ARG A 12 -6.76 -7.35 8.20
C ARG A 12 -6.29 -7.66 6.77
N ARG A 13 -7.23 -7.71 5.81
CA ARG A 13 -6.92 -7.88 4.38
C ARG A 13 -6.14 -6.69 3.82
N ASP A 14 -6.46 -5.47 4.23
CA ASP A 14 -5.79 -4.27 3.74
C ASP A 14 -4.35 -4.18 4.26
N VAL A 15 -4.12 -4.46 5.55
CA VAL A 15 -2.78 -4.58 6.14
C VAL A 15 -1.97 -5.67 5.45
N ALA A 16 -2.54 -6.87 5.28
CA ALA A 16 -1.85 -7.99 4.67
C ALA A 16 -1.48 -7.72 3.21
N GLY A 17 -2.41 -7.16 2.42
CA GLY A 17 -2.14 -6.83 1.03
C GLY A 17 -1.08 -5.74 0.86
N LEU A 18 -1.08 -4.70 1.71
CA LEU A 18 0.01 -3.72 1.74
C LEU A 18 1.36 -4.35 2.12
N CYS A 19 1.38 -5.29 3.07
CA CYS A 19 2.60 -6.02 3.41
C CYS A 19 3.13 -6.84 2.22
N VAL A 20 2.25 -7.49 1.46
CA VAL A 20 2.62 -8.21 0.23
C VAL A 20 3.19 -7.23 -0.80
N THR A 21 2.56 -6.08 -1.01
CA THR A 21 3.08 -5.03 -1.88
C THR A 21 4.46 -4.54 -1.43
N TYR A 22 4.67 -4.33 -0.13
CA TYR A 22 5.99 -3.98 0.40
C TYR A 22 7.03 -5.05 0.09
N LYS A 23 6.71 -6.34 0.28
CA LYS A 23 7.62 -7.46 -0.04
C LYS A 23 7.99 -7.49 -1.52
N ILE A 24 7.01 -7.27 -2.39
CA ILE A 24 7.21 -7.20 -3.85
C ILE A 24 8.20 -6.08 -4.21
N LEU A 25 8.03 -4.89 -3.62
CA LEU A 25 8.76 -3.69 -4.02
C LEU A 25 10.11 -3.53 -3.34
N LYS A 26 10.21 -3.84 -2.04
CA LYS A 26 11.40 -3.57 -1.22
C LYS A 26 12.25 -4.81 -0.94
N GLN A 27 11.63 -5.99 -0.85
CA GLN A 27 12.34 -7.24 -0.54
C GLN A 27 12.61 -8.11 -1.77
N GLY A 28 12.05 -7.77 -2.93
CA GLY A 28 12.30 -8.50 -4.18
C GLY A 28 11.92 -9.97 -4.13
N ALA A 29 10.82 -10.31 -3.44
CA ALA A 29 10.39 -11.69 -3.25
C ALA A 29 10.14 -12.40 -4.62
N PRO A 30 10.94 -13.41 -5.01
CA PRO A 30 10.93 -13.95 -6.37
C PRO A 30 9.61 -14.64 -6.72
N HIS A 31 8.99 -15.33 -5.76
CA HIS A 31 7.68 -15.96 -5.92
C HIS A 31 6.52 -14.96 -6.11
N LEU A 32 6.76 -13.66 -5.90
CA LEU A 32 5.78 -12.59 -6.11
C LEU A 32 6.14 -11.69 -7.29
N ALA A 33 7.20 -12.02 -8.05
CA ALA A 33 7.70 -11.18 -9.14
C ALA A 33 6.61 -10.90 -10.21
N THR A 34 5.73 -11.86 -10.46
CA THR A 34 4.59 -11.73 -11.39
C THR A 34 3.57 -10.66 -11.00
N LEU A 35 3.52 -10.30 -9.72
CA LEU A 35 2.62 -9.27 -9.19
C LEU A 35 3.27 -7.87 -9.17
N ARG A 36 4.56 -7.77 -9.49
CA ARG A 36 5.30 -6.51 -9.45
C ARG A 36 4.71 -5.51 -10.44
N GLN A 37 4.29 -4.38 -9.91
CA GLN A 37 3.83 -3.25 -10.73
C GLN A 37 5.00 -2.30 -10.99
N PRO A 38 5.10 -1.74 -12.21
CA PRO A 38 6.06 -0.70 -12.50
C PRO A 38 5.77 0.56 -11.67
N TRP A 39 6.83 1.30 -11.36
CA TRP A 39 6.71 2.64 -10.79
C TRP A 39 6.05 3.58 -11.80
N ALA A 40 5.29 4.55 -11.30
CA ALA A 40 4.76 5.63 -12.12
C ALA A 40 5.93 6.43 -12.72
N THR A 41 5.78 6.84 -13.97
CA THR A 41 6.81 7.63 -14.64
C THR A 41 7.01 8.97 -13.94
N PRO A 42 8.27 9.33 -13.60
CA PRO A 42 8.59 10.67 -13.16
C PRO A 42 8.13 11.65 -14.24
N HIS A 43 7.39 12.68 -13.86
CA HIS A 43 7.06 13.74 -14.81
C HIS A 43 8.28 14.65 -14.97
N SER A 44 8.51 15.16 -16.18
CA SER A 44 9.68 16.00 -16.51
C SER A 44 9.79 17.28 -15.67
N TYR A 45 8.72 17.66 -14.96
CA TYR A 45 8.67 18.86 -14.12
C TYR A 45 8.89 18.50 -12.65
N SER A 46 9.98 19.02 -12.09
CA SER A 46 10.27 18.95 -10.67
C SER A 46 9.24 19.80 -9.90
N THR A 47 8.33 19.13 -9.21
CA THR A 47 7.38 19.74 -8.27
C THR A 47 7.77 19.32 -6.86
N ARG A 48 7.33 20.07 -5.83
CA ARG A 48 7.69 19.82 -4.41
C ARG A 48 7.45 18.36 -3.96
N ASP A 49 6.48 17.68 -4.57
CA ASP A 49 6.11 16.29 -4.28
C ASP A 49 6.60 15.26 -5.32
N ALA A 50 7.52 15.65 -6.21
CA ALA A 50 8.05 14.76 -7.25
C ALA A 50 8.59 13.44 -6.67
N HIS A 51 9.35 13.51 -5.57
CA HIS A 51 9.90 12.32 -4.91
C HIS A 51 8.83 11.32 -4.43
N LYS A 52 7.65 11.79 -4.00
CA LYS A 52 6.53 10.90 -3.62
C LYS A 52 5.87 10.28 -4.84
N ARG A 53 5.89 10.96 -5.99
CA ARG A 53 5.32 10.41 -7.23
C ARG A 53 6.20 9.28 -7.79
N ASP A 54 7.52 9.38 -7.66
CA ASP A 54 8.45 8.34 -8.10
C ASP A 54 8.32 7.03 -7.30
N GLN A 55 7.73 7.09 -6.10
CA GLN A 55 7.43 5.93 -5.26
C GLN A 55 5.99 5.40 -5.45
N GLN A 56 5.20 5.98 -6.35
CA GLN A 56 3.86 5.49 -6.69
C GLN A 56 3.94 4.37 -7.73
N LEU A 57 2.97 3.46 -7.70
CA LEU A 57 2.79 2.40 -8.68
C LEU A 57 1.83 2.84 -9.78
N ILE A 58 2.05 2.33 -10.99
CA ILE A 58 1.02 2.32 -12.01
C ILE A 58 -0.16 1.47 -11.52
N VAL A 59 -1.37 2.02 -11.64
CA VAL A 59 -2.61 1.30 -11.34
C VAL A 59 -3.09 0.68 -12.65
N PRO A 60 -3.16 -0.66 -12.76
CA PRO A 60 -3.71 -1.30 -13.96
C PRO A 60 -5.09 -0.78 -14.30
N PHE A 61 -5.30 -0.47 -15.57
CA PHE A 61 -6.60 -0.04 -16.06
C PHE A 61 -7.62 -1.18 -15.88
N ALA A 62 -8.76 -0.86 -15.28
CA ALA A 62 -9.79 -1.82 -14.96
C ALA A 62 -11.06 -1.52 -15.75
N ARG A 63 -11.47 -2.47 -16.60
CA ARG A 63 -12.74 -2.38 -17.36
C ARG A 63 -13.95 -2.90 -16.59
N THR A 64 -13.74 -3.73 -15.57
CA THR A 64 -14.82 -4.35 -14.79
C THR A 64 -14.67 -4.06 -13.30
N ALA A 65 -15.79 -3.97 -12.60
CA ALA A 65 -15.80 -3.80 -11.14
C ALA A 65 -15.09 -4.96 -10.42
N THR A 66 -15.19 -6.18 -10.96
CA THR A 66 -14.51 -7.36 -10.42
C THR A 66 -13.00 -7.24 -10.54
N PHE A 67 -12.50 -6.87 -11.73
CA PHE A 67 -11.06 -6.65 -11.90
C PHE A 67 -10.57 -5.49 -11.03
N PHE A 68 -11.34 -4.40 -10.92
CA PHE A 68 -11.01 -3.26 -10.05
C PHE A 68 -10.82 -3.63 -8.57
N ARG A 69 -11.52 -4.68 -8.11
CA ARG A 69 -11.43 -5.23 -6.74
C ARG A 69 -10.34 -6.29 -6.59
N SER A 70 -9.75 -6.74 -7.71
CA SER A 70 -8.65 -7.70 -7.71
C SER A 70 -7.39 -7.09 -7.07
N PHE A 71 -6.46 -7.96 -6.69
CA PHE A 71 -5.28 -7.60 -5.90
C PHE A 71 -4.53 -6.38 -6.48
N LEU A 72 -4.15 -6.44 -7.76
CA LEU A 72 -3.30 -5.42 -8.38
C LEU A 72 -3.91 -4.01 -8.35
N PRO A 73 -5.06 -3.72 -9.01
CA PRO A 73 -5.60 -2.37 -9.04
C PRO A 73 -6.00 -1.86 -7.66
N ARG A 74 -6.43 -2.75 -6.75
CA ARG A 74 -6.77 -2.36 -5.38
C ARG A 74 -5.54 -1.94 -4.58
N TYR A 75 -4.52 -2.79 -4.51
CA TYR A 75 -3.37 -2.55 -3.64
C TYR A 75 -2.35 -1.58 -4.25
N SER A 76 -2.31 -1.41 -5.58
CA SER A 76 -1.59 -0.28 -6.19
C SER A 76 -2.17 1.07 -5.75
N ARG A 77 -3.50 1.21 -5.75
CA ARG A 77 -4.15 2.45 -5.29
C ARG A 77 -3.95 2.69 -3.80
N LEU A 78 -4.06 1.62 -3.00
CA LEU A 78 -3.86 1.73 -1.57
C LEU A 78 -2.41 2.07 -1.23
N TRP A 79 -1.43 1.49 -1.93
CA TRP A 79 -0.03 1.87 -1.84
C TRP A 79 0.19 3.34 -2.19
N ASN A 80 -0.36 3.80 -3.31
CA ASN A 80 -0.25 5.21 -3.70
C ASN A 80 -0.87 6.14 -2.67
N ARG A 81 -1.92 5.72 -1.97
CA ARG A 81 -2.49 6.46 -0.85
C ARG A 81 -1.51 6.55 0.33
N VAL A 82 -0.86 5.43 0.70
CA VAL A 82 0.19 5.41 1.74
C VAL A 82 1.32 6.39 1.37
N VAL A 83 1.82 6.33 0.14
CA VAL A 83 2.92 7.19 -0.34
C VAL A 83 2.53 8.67 -0.34
N ARG A 84 1.30 9.00 -0.75
CA ARG A 84 0.84 10.40 -0.78
C ARG A 84 0.61 10.98 0.61
N GLN A 85 0.08 10.18 1.54
CA GLN A 85 -0.39 10.68 2.84
C GLN A 85 0.64 10.49 3.95
N THR A 86 1.64 9.64 3.75
CA THR A 86 2.57 9.24 4.81
C THR A 86 3.96 8.90 4.26
N ASP A 87 4.96 8.84 5.13
CA ASP A 87 6.31 8.38 4.77
C ASP A 87 6.58 6.92 5.17
N MET A 88 5.52 6.18 5.53
CA MET A 88 5.60 4.78 5.98
C MET A 88 6.24 3.83 4.97
N HIS A 89 6.10 4.13 3.68
CA HIS A 89 6.69 3.37 2.58
C HIS A 89 8.22 3.32 2.64
N GLN A 90 8.85 4.23 3.40
CA GLN A 90 10.29 4.29 3.64
C GLN A 90 10.72 3.46 4.85
N ALA A 91 9.80 2.79 5.55
CA ALA A 91 10.13 1.96 6.71
C ALA A 91 11.22 0.93 6.37
N ALA A 92 12.22 0.85 7.24
CA ALA A 92 13.40 -0.01 7.06
C ALA A 92 13.07 -1.51 7.06
N THR A 93 12.03 -1.92 7.79
CA THR A 93 11.63 -3.32 7.91
C THR A 93 10.13 -3.50 7.69
N LEU A 94 9.76 -4.71 7.24
CA LEU A 94 8.37 -5.11 7.10
C LEU A 94 7.58 -5.02 8.42
N HIS A 95 8.24 -5.30 9.55
CA HIS A 95 7.59 -5.24 10.86
C HIS A 95 7.17 -3.80 11.18
N ILE A 96 8.07 -2.83 11.03
CA ILE A 96 7.80 -1.41 11.24
C ILE A 96 6.69 -0.95 10.28
N PHE A 97 6.80 -1.33 9.00
CA PHE A 97 5.77 -1.02 8.01
C PHE A 97 4.38 -1.56 8.41
N LYS A 98 4.31 -2.83 8.81
CA LYS A 98 3.06 -3.48 9.23
C LYS A 98 2.43 -2.76 10.43
N CYS A 99 3.22 -2.45 11.46
CA CYS A 99 2.74 -1.76 12.66
C CYS A 99 2.20 -0.36 12.31
N ALA A 100 2.94 0.39 11.48
CA ALA A 100 2.55 1.73 11.03
C ALA A 100 1.24 1.69 10.22
N VAL A 101 1.15 0.84 9.20
CA VAL A 101 -0.06 0.68 8.38
C VAL A 101 -1.26 0.23 9.22
N ASN A 102 -1.05 -0.68 10.17
CA ASN A 102 -2.10 -1.14 11.06
C ASN A 102 -2.68 0.00 11.91
N ALA A 103 -1.82 0.89 12.43
CA ALA A 103 -2.25 2.06 13.18
C ALA A 103 -2.96 3.09 12.28
N TRP A 104 -2.44 3.34 11.07
CA TRP A 104 -3.01 4.31 10.13
C TRP A 104 -4.39 3.90 9.59
N LEU A 105 -4.63 2.60 9.41
CA LEU A 105 -5.93 2.08 8.99
C LEU A 105 -6.95 1.97 10.12
N MET A 106 -6.54 2.10 11.38
CA MET A 106 -7.51 2.13 12.48
C MET A 106 -8.35 3.41 12.36
N PRO A 107 -9.68 3.31 12.43
CA PRO A 107 -10.51 4.49 12.54
C PRO A 107 -10.12 5.24 13.81
N SER A 108 -9.72 6.51 13.68
CA SER A 108 -9.59 7.41 14.82
C SER A 108 -10.91 7.38 15.58
N ARG A 109 -10.87 6.95 16.85
CA ARG A 109 -12.00 7.13 17.75
C ARG A 109 -12.16 8.63 17.97
N HIS A 110 -12.93 9.28 17.12
CA HIS A 110 -13.49 10.59 17.45
C HIS A 110 -14.50 10.37 18.57
N ASN A 111 -14.12 10.79 19.78
CA ASN A 111 -15.04 11.21 20.82
C ASN A 111 -15.37 12.68 20.57
#